data_AF-A0A2E7Z1X4-F1
#
_entry.id   AF-A0A2E7Z1X4-F1
#
_cell.length_a   1.000
_cell.length_b   1.000
_cell.length_c   1.000
_cell.angle_alpha   90.00
_cell.angle_beta   90.00
_cell.angle_gamma   90.00
#
_symmetry.space_group_name_H-M   'P 1'
#
loop_
_entity.id
_entity.type
_entity.pdbx_description
1 polymer ?
#
loop_
_entity_poly.entity_id
_entity_poly.type
_entity_poly.pdbx_seq_one_letter_code
_entity_poly.pdbx_strand_id
1 'polypeptide(L)'
;MASRDSSANWLAQADADLEAARANADQERHALACFLAHETAVKAVKGFLYSKGAEMVWGDHLSDLCEDAMALDPSFDFVKSVGALLDKHALGARNPDAVGGAIPAHLYDATDSAHAIEIAAEVLESVRQKILGG
;
A
#
# COMPACT_ATOMS: atom_id res chain seq x y z
N MET A 1 -22.92 4.18 10.93
CA MET A 1 -22.26 5.49 11.11
C MET A 1 -20.76 5.24 11.13
N ALA A 2 -20.08 5.28 9.98
CA ALA A 2 -18.62 5.30 9.98
C ALA A 2 -18.18 6.62 10.62
N SER A 3 -17.54 6.55 11.79
CA SER A 3 -17.17 7.73 12.56
C SER A 3 -16.07 8.50 11.81
N ARG A 4 -16.00 9.81 12.06
CA ARG A 4 -15.02 10.77 11.55
C ARG A 4 -13.54 10.36 11.71
N ASP A 5 -13.23 9.25 12.39
CA ASP A 5 -11.89 8.74 12.64
C ASP A 5 -11.41 7.63 11.67
N SER A 6 -12.26 7.15 10.76
CA SER A 6 -11.88 6.00 9.91
C SER A 6 -10.66 6.34 9.04
N SER A 7 -10.68 7.47 8.33
CA SER A 7 -9.56 7.90 7.46
C SER A 7 -8.24 8.08 8.24
N ALA A 8 -8.29 8.76 9.40
CA ALA A 8 -7.11 9.01 10.22
C ALA A 8 -6.50 7.69 10.75
N ASN A 9 -7.33 6.74 11.17
CA ASN A 9 -6.86 5.42 11.61
C ASN A 9 -6.19 4.64 10.47
N TRP A 10 -6.73 4.71 9.25
CA TRP A 10 -6.11 4.07 8.07
C TRP A 10 -4.76 4.69 7.73
N LEU A 11 -4.63 6.01 7.78
CA LEU A 11 -3.34 6.69 7.55
C LEU A 11 -2.33 6.37 8.65
N ALA A 12 -2.75 6.37 9.91
CA ALA A 12 -1.87 6.00 11.03
C ALA A 12 -1.37 4.55 10.92
N GLN A 13 -2.21 3.63 10.43
CA GLN A 13 -1.76 2.26 10.16
C GLN A 13 -0.83 2.18 8.95
N ALA A 14 -1.07 2.98 7.89
CA ALA A 14 -0.15 3.06 6.75
C ALA A 14 1.24 3.55 7.18
N ASP A 15 1.31 4.52 8.10
CA ASP A 15 2.58 4.96 8.69
C ASP A 15 3.29 3.84 9.45
N ALA A 16 2.57 3.13 10.31
CA ALA A 16 3.13 2.01 11.07
C ALA A 16 3.64 0.90 10.14
N ASP A 17 2.92 0.61 9.05
CA ASP A 17 3.32 -0.38 8.05
C ASP A 17 4.58 0.07 7.30
N LEU A 18 4.71 1.36 6.96
CA LEU A 18 5.90 1.90 6.29
C LEU A 18 7.13 1.87 7.20
N GLU A 19 6.96 2.20 8.48
CA GLU A 19 8.02 2.08 9.49
C GLU A 19 8.46 0.61 9.63
N ALA A 20 7.49 -0.30 9.73
CA ALA A 20 7.78 -1.73 9.81
C ALA A 20 8.43 -2.26 8.53
N ALA A 21 8.07 -1.75 7.35
CA ALA A 21 8.70 -2.12 6.08
C ALA A 21 10.19 -1.75 6.09
N ARG A 22 10.53 -0.52 6.50
CA ARG A 22 11.91 -0.04 6.64
C ARG A 22 12.70 -0.88 7.64
N ALA A 23 12.13 -1.12 8.83
CA ALA A 23 12.79 -1.92 9.86
C ALA A 23 13.04 -3.38 9.45
N ASN A 24 12.16 -3.95 8.60
CA ASN A 24 12.38 -5.29 8.05
C ASN A 24 13.42 -5.31 6.93
N ALA A 25 13.46 -4.28 6.08
CA ALA A 25 14.52 -4.15 5.07
C ALA A 25 15.91 -4.03 5.72
N ASP A 26 16.03 -3.25 6.79
CA ASP A 26 17.28 -3.11 7.57
C ASP A 26 17.73 -4.43 8.23
N GLN A 27 16.79 -5.35 8.48
CA GLN A 27 17.04 -6.69 9.02
C GLN A 27 17.15 -7.76 7.93
N GLU A 28 17.31 -7.37 6.66
CA GLU A 28 17.41 -8.28 5.50
C GLU A 28 16.16 -9.15 5.27
N ARG A 29 15.01 -8.75 5.83
CA ARG A 29 13.71 -9.43 5.66
C ARG A 29 12.94 -8.82 4.50
N HIS A 30 13.55 -8.87 3.31
CA HIS A 30 13.10 -8.11 2.14
C HIS A 30 11.70 -8.49 1.65
N ALA A 31 11.33 -9.77 1.66
CA ALA A 31 9.97 -10.18 1.29
C ALA A 31 8.92 -9.54 2.21
N LEU A 32 9.12 -9.59 3.53
CA LEU A 32 8.20 -8.97 4.48
C LEU A 32 8.16 -7.44 4.31
N ALA A 33 9.29 -6.81 4.03
CA ALA A 33 9.35 -5.39 3.72
C ALA A 33 8.51 -5.02 2.47
N CYS A 34 8.61 -5.79 1.38
CA CYS A 34 7.79 -5.60 0.19
C CYS A 34 6.29 -5.79 0.45
N PHE A 35 5.91 -6.77 1.27
CA PHE A 35 4.52 -6.96 1.68
C PHE A 35 3.99 -5.76 2.47
N LEU A 36 4.76 -5.27 3.45
CA LEU A 36 4.37 -4.12 4.26
C LEU A 36 4.32 -2.81 3.45
N ALA A 37 5.18 -2.68 2.43
CA ALA A 37 5.11 -1.58 1.47
C ALA A 37 3.82 -1.61 0.64
N HIS A 38 3.39 -2.78 0.16
CA HIS A 38 2.07 -2.94 -0.46
C HIS A 38 0.93 -2.53 0.50
N GLU A 39 0.97 -3.04 1.73
CA GLU A 39 -0.03 -2.74 2.76
C GLU A 39 -0.10 -1.24 3.10
N THR A 40 1.05 -0.55 3.15
CA THR A 40 1.13 0.90 3.33
C THR A 40 0.30 1.62 2.27
N ALA A 41 0.53 1.31 1.00
CA ALA A 41 -0.16 1.94 -0.11
C ALA A 41 -1.66 1.63 -0.11
N VAL A 42 -2.05 0.38 0.10
CA VAL A 42 -3.46 -0.03 0.22
C VAL A 42 -4.19 0.76 1.31
N LYS A 43 -3.58 0.85 2.50
CA LYS A 43 -4.19 1.56 3.64
C LYS A 43 -4.25 3.06 3.41
N ALA A 44 -3.26 3.64 2.73
CA ALA A 44 -3.32 5.04 2.32
C ALA A 44 -4.53 5.29 1.40
N VAL A 45 -4.70 4.52 0.33
CA VAL A 45 -5.81 4.71 -0.62
C VAL A 45 -7.17 4.45 0.05
N LYS A 46 -7.29 3.44 0.92
CA LYS A 46 -8.49 3.25 1.76
C LYS A 46 -8.76 4.49 2.62
N GLY A 47 -7.73 5.06 3.26
CA GLY A 47 -7.81 6.29 4.03
C GLY A 47 -8.38 7.46 3.22
N PHE A 48 -7.98 7.62 1.96
CA PHE A 48 -8.54 8.61 1.03
C PHE A 48 -10.03 8.34 0.75
N LEU A 49 -10.39 7.11 0.39
CA LEU A 49 -11.79 6.75 0.08
C LEU A 49 -12.71 7.02 1.29
N TYR A 50 -12.27 6.67 2.50
CA TYR A 50 -12.99 7.00 3.73
C TYR A 50 -13.06 8.51 3.98
N SER A 51 -12.01 9.27 3.65
CA SER A 51 -12.03 10.74 3.79
C SER A 51 -13.03 11.40 2.85
N LYS A 52 -13.34 10.76 1.72
CA LYS A 52 -14.36 11.20 0.75
C LYS A 52 -15.77 10.67 1.07
N GLY A 53 -15.96 10.01 2.23
CA GLY A 53 -17.27 9.63 2.74
C GLY A 53 -17.72 8.22 2.38
N ALA A 54 -16.83 7.35 1.90
CA ALA A 54 -17.16 5.93 1.72
C ALA A 54 -17.58 5.31 3.07
N GLU A 55 -18.74 4.64 3.11
CA GLU A 55 -19.18 3.95 4.33
C GLU A 55 -18.41 2.64 4.56
N MET A 56 -18.02 1.99 3.48
CA MET A 56 -17.26 0.74 3.47
C MET A 56 -16.44 0.67 2.19
N VAL A 57 -15.15 0.36 2.34
CA VAL A 57 -14.21 0.16 1.23
C VAL A 57 -13.84 -1.31 1.18
N TRP A 58 -14.10 -1.95 0.04
CA TRP A 58 -13.85 -3.38 -0.19
C TRP A 58 -12.57 -3.59 -0.99
N GLY A 59 -12.00 -4.79 -0.90
CA GLY A 59 -10.84 -5.19 -1.69
C GLY A 59 -9.50 -4.82 -1.05
N ASP A 60 -8.46 -5.55 -1.48
CA ASP A 60 -7.09 -5.40 -0.99
C ASP A 60 -6.08 -5.24 -2.15
N HIS A 61 -6.57 -5.19 -3.39
CA HIS A 61 -5.75 -4.88 -4.56
C HIS A 61 -5.65 -3.37 -4.73
N LEU A 62 -4.43 -2.87 -4.78
CA LEU A 62 -4.16 -1.45 -4.89
C LEU A 62 -4.65 -0.90 -6.23
N SER A 63 -4.53 -1.67 -7.33
CA SER A 63 -5.08 -1.29 -8.64
C SER A 63 -6.57 -0.96 -8.58
N ASP A 64 -7.35 -1.80 -7.91
CA ASP A 64 -8.82 -1.71 -7.85
C ASP A 64 -9.23 -0.53 -6.97
N LEU A 65 -8.56 -0.36 -5.83
CA LEU A 65 -8.76 0.79 -4.94
C LEU A 65 -8.41 2.11 -5.63
N CYS A 66 -7.38 2.13 -6.49
CA CYS A 66 -7.05 3.30 -7.29
C CYS A 66 -8.13 3.60 -8.33
N GLU A 67 -8.74 2.59 -8.94
CA GLU A 67 -9.87 2.79 -9.87
C GLU A 67 -11.07 3.44 -9.16
N ASP A 68 -11.41 2.97 -7.96
CA ASP A 68 -12.45 3.59 -7.14
C ASP A 68 -12.10 5.04 -6.77
N ALA A 69 -10.83 5.29 -6.41
CA ALA A 69 -10.36 6.63 -6.05
C ALA A 69 -10.37 7.59 -7.25
N MET A 70 -10.11 7.10 -8.47
CA MET A 70 -10.15 7.89 -9.71
C MET A 70 -11.54 8.46 -10.01
N ALA A 71 -12.62 7.81 -9.55
CA ALA A 71 -13.98 8.34 -9.66
C ALA A 71 -14.19 9.64 -8.85
N LEU A 72 -13.31 9.89 -7.86
CA LEU A 72 -13.37 11.05 -6.96
C LEU A 72 -12.26 12.06 -7.24
N ASP A 73 -11.06 11.59 -7.59
CA ASP A 73 -9.93 12.39 -8.02
C ASP A 73 -9.17 11.67 -9.15
N PRO A 74 -9.33 12.10 -10.42
CA PRO A 74 -8.71 11.45 -11.59
C PRO A 74 -7.18 11.34 -11.53
N SER A 75 -6.50 12.14 -10.71
CA SER A 75 -5.04 12.10 -10.62
C SER A 75 -4.51 10.88 -9.83
N PHE A 76 -5.39 10.01 -9.33
CA PHE A 76 -5.02 8.66 -8.88
C PHE A 76 -4.53 7.74 -10.01
N ASP A 77 -4.66 8.12 -11.28
CA ASP A 77 -4.08 7.37 -12.41
C ASP A 77 -2.55 7.18 -12.27
N PHE A 78 -1.84 8.19 -11.75
CA PHE A 78 -0.41 8.06 -11.45
C PHE A 78 -0.16 7.01 -10.37
N VAL A 79 -0.93 7.05 -9.27
CA VAL A 79 -0.85 6.08 -8.17
C VAL A 79 -1.15 4.67 -8.66
N LYS A 80 -2.11 4.50 -9.57
CA LYS A 80 -2.44 3.21 -10.19
C LYS A 80 -1.25 2.64 -10.97
N SER A 81 -0.57 3.48 -11.75
CA SER A 81 0.54 3.05 -12.61
C SER A 81 1.74 2.53 -11.82
N VAL A 82 2.08 3.19 -10.70
CA VAL A 82 3.20 2.77 -9.82
C VAL A 82 2.75 1.73 -8.79
N GLY A 83 1.51 1.82 -8.31
CA GLY A 83 0.93 0.94 -7.31
C GLY A 83 0.71 -0.49 -7.82
N ALA A 84 0.42 -0.68 -9.10
CA ALA A 84 0.34 -2.01 -9.70
C ALA A 84 1.65 -2.82 -9.55
N LEU A 85 2.79 -2.15 -9.41
CA LEU A 85 4.07 -2.81 -9.13
C LEU A 85 4.12 -3.41 -7.72
N LEU A 86 3.32 -2.88 -6.78
CA LEU A 86 3.21 -3.39 -5.42
C LEU A 86 2.23 -4.57 -5.31
N ASP A 87 1.20 -4.67 -6.16
CA ASP A 87 0.18 -5.73 -6.10
C ASP A 87 0.79 -7.14 -6.18
N LYS A 88 1.91 -7.30 -6.89
CA LYS A 88 2.65 -8.58 -6.96
C LYS A 88 3.12 -9.08 -5.58
N HIS A 89 3.32 -8.17 -4.63
CA HIS A 89 3.77 -8.47 -3.28
C HIS A 89 2.64 -8.92 -2.35
N ALA A 90 1.39 -8.63 -2.68
CA ALA A 90 0.23 -9.00 -1.87
C ALA A 90 0.22 -10.50 -1.57
N LEU A 91 0.55 -11.34 -2.56
CA LEU A 91 0.65 -12.79 -2.40
C LEU A 91 2.10 -13.29 -2.53
N GLY A 92 2.85 -12.78 -3.51
CA GLY A 92 4.17 -13.31 -3.86
C GLY A 92 5.22 -13.17 -2.76
N ALA A 93 5.06 -12.21 -1.84
CA ALA A 93 5.99 -12.01 -0.74
C ALA A 93 5.69 -12.87 0.50
N ARG A 94 4.57 -13.61 0.51
CA ARG A 94 4.09 -14.34 1.68
C ARG A 94 3.83 -15.82 1.45
N ASN A 95 3.33 -16.17 0.26
CA ASN A 95 2.79 -17.49 0.03
C ASN A 95 3.65 -18.27 -0.98
N PRO A 96 4.20 -19.46 -0.62
CA PRO A 96 4.97 -20.27 -1.54
C PRO A 96 4.25 -20.65 -2.84
N ASP A 97 2.94 -20.89 -2.78
CA ASP A 97 2.10 -21.22 -3.95
C ASP A 97 2.01 -20.08 -4.97
N ALA A 98 2.10 -18.83 -4.52
CA ALA A 98 2.15 -17.64 -5.39
C ALA A 98 3.49 -17.49 -6.14
N VAL A 99 4.52 -18.25 -5.78
CA VAL A 99 5.87 -18.21 -6.36
C VAL A 99 6.38 -19.59 -6.79
N GLY A 100 5.48 -20.49 -7.20
CA GLY A 100 5.86 -21.79 -7.75
C GLY A 100 6.44 -22.77 -6.73
N GLY A 101 6.06 -22.64 -5.46
CA GLY A 101 6.49 -23.50 -4.35
C GLY A 101 7.82 -23.11 -3.70
N ALA A 102 8.50 -22.06 -4.19
CA ALA A 102 9.69 -21.52 -3.57
C ALA A 102 9.36 -20.80 -2.24
N ILE A 103 10.39 -20.53 -1.42
CA ILE A 103 10.24 -19.81 -0.16
C ILE A 103 10.35 -18.30 -0.46
N PRO A 104 9.29 -17.49 -0.29
CA PRO A 104 9.32 -16.06 -0.63
C PRO A 104 10.48 -15.30 0.05
N ALA A 105 10.78 -15.62 1.31
CA ALA A 105 11.88 -14.98 2.04
C ALA A 105 13.27 -15.17 1.40
N HIS A 106 13.45 -16.11 0.46
CA HIS A 106 14.71 -16.32 -0.26
C HIS A 106 14.72 -15.73 -1.68
N LEU A 107 13.58 -15.21 -2.16
CA LEU A 107 13.44 -14.70 -3.53
C LEU A 107 13.62 -13.19 -3.64
N TYR A 108 13.51 -12.48 -2.52
CA TYR A 108 13.51 -11.03 -2.46
C TYR A 108 14.84 -10.51 -1.93
N ASP A 109 15.32 -9.42 -2.53
CA ASP A 109 16.57 -8.79 -2.12
C ASP A 109 16.39 -7.30 -1.71
N ALA A 110 17.52 -6.66 -1.36
CA ALA A 110 17.54 -5.27 -0.94
C ALA A 110 16.98 -4.32 -2.01
N THR A 111 17.19 -4.61 -3.30
CA THR A 111 16.68 -3.82 -4.42
C THR A 111 15.16 -3.88 -4.46
N ASP A 112 14.58 -5.07 -4.31
CA ASP A 112 13.12 -5.24 -4.28
C ASP A 112 12.49 -4.43 -3.15
N SER A 113 13.03 -4.57 -1.93
CA SER A 113 12.48 -3.88 -0.77
C SER A 113 12.68 -2.37 -0.83
N ALA A 114 13.83 -1.89 -1.34
CA ALA A 114 14.10 -0.46 -1.48
C ALA A 114 13.10 0.19 -2.46
N HIS A 115 12.91 -0.40 -3.66
CA HIS A 115 11.95 0.12 -4.62
C HIS A 115 10.52 0.06 -4.10
N ALA A 116 10.12 -1.03 -3.43
CA ALA A 116 8.77 -1.13 -2.88
C ALA A 116 8.50 -0.05 -1.81
N ILE A 117 9.46 0.18 -0.90
CA ILE A 117 9.37 1.21 0.15
C ILE A 117 9.31 2.62 -0.46
N GLU A 118 10.10 2.89 -1.49
CA GLU A 118 10.10 4.18 -2.19
C GLU A 118 8.72 4.47 -2.79
N ILE A 119 8.18 3.53 -3.57
CA ILE A 119 6.84 3.66 -4.16
C ILE A 119 5.77 3.83 -3.07
N ALA A 120 5.80 3.01 -2.01
CA ALA A 120 4.84 3.10 -0.92
C ALA A 120 4.87 4.46 -0.19
N ALA A 121 6.07 5.02 0.02
CA ALA A 121 6.23 6.34 0.62
C ALA A 121 5.68 7.46 -0.29
N GLU A 122 5.93 7.39 -1.59
CA GLU A 122 5.37 8.34 -2.56
C GLU A 122 3.85 8.29 -2.62
N VAL A 123 3.27 7.09 -2.62
CA VAL A 123 1.81 6.90 -2.59
C VAL A 123 1.20 7.48 -1.32
N LEU A 124 1.77 7.16 -0.15
CA LEU A 124 1.30 7.67 1.14
C LEU A 124 1.31 9.20 1.17
N GLU A 125 2.40 9.83 0.71
CA GLU A 125 2.50 11.28 0.70
C GLU A 125 1.54 11.93 -0.32
N SER A 126 1.44 11.37 -1.53
CA SER A 126 0.46 11.82 -2.53
C SER A 126 -0.97 11.80 -1.98
N VAL A 127 -1.35 10.71 -1.30
CA VAL A 127 -2.65 10.57 -0.65
C VAL A 127 -2.86 11.65 0.43
N ARG A 128 -1.88 11.90 1.29
CA ARG A 128 -1.99 12.93 2.33
C ARG A 128 -2.26 14.31 1.75
N GLN A 129 -1.53 14.70 0.70
CA GLN A 129 -1.75 15.98 0.04
C GLN A 129 -3.18 16.10 -0.52
N LYS A 130 -3.75 15.01 -1.02
CA LYS A 130 -5.13 14.97 -1.54
C LYS A 130 -6.21 15.04 -0.46
N ILE A 131 -5.91 14.55 0.74
CA ILE A 131 -6.81 14.64 1.89
C ILE A 131 -6.77 16.06 2.49
N LEU A 132 -5.59 16.67 2.57
CA LEU A 132 -5.40 18.03 3.12
C LEU A 132 -5.84 19.15 2.18
N GLY A 133 -5.66 18.97 0.87
CA GLY A 133 -6.04 19.95 -0.16
C GLY A 133 -7.47 19.84 -0.67
N GLY A 134 -8.30 18.98 -0.05
CA GLY A 134 -9.67 18.67 -0.45
C GLY A 134 -10.74 19.34 0.39
#